data_AF-X1BPD0-F1
#
_entry.id   AF-X1BPD0-F1
#
_cell.length_a   1.000
_cell.length_b   1.000
_cell.length_c   1.000
_cell.angle_alpha   90.00
_cell.angle_beta   90.00
_cell.angle_gamma   90.00
#
_symmetry.space_group_name_H-M   'P 1'
#
loop_
_entity.id
_entity.type
_entity.pdbx_description
1 polymer ?
#
loop_
_entity_poly.entity_id
_entity_poly.type
_entity_poly.pdbx_seq_one_letter_code
_entity_poly.pdbx_strand_id
1 'polypeptide(L)'
;MTNQNLQRYQLLRNAFLRDKNTQKLNEYWRIALYHRYPFLLYSYDQAKANVQLSGRFSEGDRYRGHHYFLTSYFINAFYLMLWGFLDNLAWILNYFYNLGFRETDKSRVQCTFINKRFKKFLFQHNLNIINLIEDKKFTDWFKSLSIKRHPAAHREPIFLSQLLDKNTFQLISDRIVVVEDEEGKKLFDAVNHLEYDLKILSEFMDKFCLIYG
;
A
#
# COMPACT_ATOMS: atom_id res chain seq x y z
N MET A 1 -3.62 -2.25 23.01
CA MET A 1 -3.74 -3.56 22.32
C MET A 1 -2.52 -3.74 21.42
N THR A 2 -1.72 -4.77 21.62
CA THR A 2 -0.57 -5.08 20.78
C THR A 2 -1.05 -5.66 19.46
N ASN A 3 -0.68 -5.05 18.33
CA ASN A 3 -1.05 -5.56 17.02
C ASN A 3 -0.33 -6.90 16.76
N GLN A 4 -1.09 -8.00 16.73
CA GLN A 4 -0.56 -9.36 16.56
C GLN A 4 0.25 -9.53 15.27
N ASN A 5 -0.15 -8.85 14.18
CA ASN A 5 0.58 -8.87 12.92
C ASN A 5 1.94 -8.19 13.05
N LEU A 6 2.02 -7.04 13.72
CA LEU A 6 3.30 -6.37 13.95
C LEU A 6 4.28 -7.25 14.73
N GLN A 7 3.81 -7.95 15.76
CA GLN A 7 4.65 -8.90 16.51
C GLN A 7 5.17 -10.02 15.61
N ARG A 8 4.31 -10.61 14.77
CA ARG A 8 4.72 -11.64 13.80
C ARG A 8 5.75 -11.11 12.81
N TYR A 9 5.60 -9.89 12.31
CA TYR A 9 6.55 -9.28 11.40
C TYR A 9 7.88 -8.93 12.07
N GLN A 10 7.88 -8.62 13.37
CA GLN A 10 9.11 -8.45 14.14
C GLN A 10 9.88 -9.76 14.31
N LEU A 11 9.18 -10.90 14.47
CA LEU A 11 9.82 -12.21 14.49
C LEU A 11 10.48 -12.53 13.14
N LEU A 12 9.78 -12.26 12.03
CA LEU A 12 10.34 -12.36 10.68
C LEU A 12 11.60 -11.50 10.50
N ARG A 13 11.55 -10.23 10.92
CA ARG A 13 12.74 -9.35 10.91
C ARG A 13 13.90 -10.01 11.66
N ASN A 14 13.64 -10.56 12.84
CA ASN A 14 14.69 -11.16 13.66
C ASN A 14 15.29 -12.41 12.98
N ALA A 15 14.50 -13.19 12.23
CA ALA A 15 15.02 -14.30 11.43
C ALA A 15 16.00 -13.81 10.36
N PHE A 16 15.62 -12.82 9.56
CA PHE A 16 16.51 -12.20 8.55
C PHE A 16 17.82 -11.68 9.14
N LEU A 17 17.74 -11.00 10.30
CA LEU A 17 18.89 -10.39 10.93
C LEU A 17 19.81 -11.38 11.65
N ARG A 18 19.34 -12.59 11.95
CA ARG A 18 20.21 -13.68 12.40
C ARG A 18 21.11 -14.15 11.26
N ASP A 19 20.54 -14.30 10.06
CA ASP A 19 21.27 -14.80 8.89
C ASP A 19 22.19 -13.75 8.28
N LYS A 20 21.72 -12.50 8.21
CA LYS A 20 22.51 -11.39 7.65
C LYS A 20 22.17 -10.10 8.38
N ASN A 21 23.17 -9.49 9.02
CA ASN A 21 22.95 -8.28 9.81
C ASN A 21 23.76 -7.10 9.24
N THR A 22 23.18 -6.38 8.27
CA THR A 22 23.78 -5.13 7.77
C THR A 22 23.00 -3.93 8.30
N GLN A 23 23.68 -2.79 8.42
CA GLN A 23 23.05 -1.52 8.82
C GLN A 23 21.87 -1.18 7.90
N LYS A 24 22.05 -1.35 6.58
CA LYS A 24 21.00 -1.08 5.59
C LYS A 24 19.81 -2.01 5.73
N LEU A 25 20.03 -3.31 5.90
CA LEU A 25 18.94 -4.26 6.09
C LEU A 25 18.11 -3.93 7.35
N ASN A 26 18.77 -3.55 8.45
CA ASN A 26 18.10 -3.06 9.65
C ASN A 26 17.28 -1.80 9.40
N GLU A 27 17.86 -0.84 8.67
CA GLU A 27 17.20 0.42 8.37
C GLU A 27 15.90 0.20 7.59
N TYR A 28 15.93 -0.63 6.54
CA TYR A 28 14.74 -0.92 5.74
C TYR A 28 13.67 -1.67 6.54
N TRP A 29 14.05 -2.64 7.37
CA TRP A 29 13.13 -3.30 8.30
C TRP A 29 12.53 -2.30 9.30
N ARG A 30 13.34 -1.40 9.85
CA ARG A 30 12.88 -0.41 10.81
C ARG A 30 11.87 0.53 10.18
N ILE A 31 12.14 1.03 8.98
CA ILE A 31 11.23 1.91 8.23
C ILE A 31 9.94 1.16 7.89
N ALA A 32 10.02 -0.09 7.41
CA ALA A 32 8.83 -0.88 7.09
C ALA A 32 7.93 -1.07 8.31
N LEU A 33 8.48 -1.58 9.42
CA LEU A 33 7.69 -2.04 10.57
C LEU A 33 7.34 -0.97 11.58
N TYR A 34 8.20 0.04 11.77
CA TYR A 34 8.01 1.05 12.82
C TYR A 34 7.60 2.42 12.30
N HIS A 35 7.69 2.65 10.98
CA HIS A 35 7.22 3.91 10.38
C HIS A 35 6.03 3.66 9.47
N ARG A 36 6.20 2.84 8.44
CA ARG A 36 5.18 2.69 7.40
C ARG A 36 3.98 1.87 7.87
N TYR A 37 4.19 0.71 8.46
CA TYR A 37 3.07 -0.15 8.88
C TYR A 37 2.17 0.52 9.95
N PRO A 38 2.69 1.14 11.01
CA PRO A 38 1.84 1.82 11.99
C PRO A 38 1.11 3.02 11.38
N PHE A 39 1.77 3.81 10.52
CA PHE A 39 1.14 4.96 9.89
C PHE A 39 0.13 4.55 8.81
N LEU A 40 0.32 3.40 8.16
CA LEU A 40 -0.65 2.79 7.27
C LEU A 40 -1.96 2.46 8.01
N LEU A 41 -1.86 1.80 9.16
CA LEU A 41 -3.02 1.48 10.01
C LEU A 41 -3.69 2.75 10.55
N TYR A 42 -2.89 3.72 11.01
CA TYR A 42 -3.40 5.01 11.45
C TYR A 42 -4.17 5.73 10.32
N SER A 43 -3.62 5.77 9.10
CA SER A 43 -4.26 6.41 7.96
C SER A 43 -5.57 5.72 7.59
N TYR A 44 -5.62 4.38 7.66
CA TYR A 44 -6.85 3.62 7.48
C TYR A 44 -7.93 3.99 8.52
N ASP A 45 -7.58 3.97 9.80
CA ASP A 45 -8.51 4.29 10.89
C ASP A 45 -9.03 5.73 10.77
N GLN A 46 -8.14 6.68 10.46
CA GLN A 46 -8.50 8.08 10.26
C GLN A 46 -9.41 8.29 9.05
N ALA A 47 -9.14 7.62 7.92
CA ALA A 47 -10.00 7.72 6.74
C ALA A 47 -11.42 7.21 7.05
N LYS A 48 -11.54 6.06 7.74
CA LYS A 48 -12.83 5.49 8.16
C LYS A 48 -13.55 6.37 9.18
N ALA A 49 -12.86 6.85 10.20
CA ALA A 49 -13.45 7.70 11.23
C ALA A 49 -14.00 9.00 10.62
N ASN A 50 -13.25 9.65 9.73
CA ASN A 50 -13.69 10.89 9.07
C ASN A 50 -14.90 10.67 8.16
N VAL A 51 -14.99 9.52 7.45
CA VAL A 51 -16.19 9.16 6.68
C VAL A 51 -17.41 8.94 7.55
N GLN A 52 -17.25 8.30 8.71
CA GLN A 52 -18.35 8.11 9.65
C GLN A 52 -18.81 9.43 10.25
N LEU A 53 -17.87 10.33 10.59
CA LEU A 53 -18.17 11.65 11.12
C LEU A 53 -18.84 12.53 10.08
N SER A 54 -18.39 12.50 8.82
CA SER A 54 -18.97 13.30 7.75
C SER A 54 -20.44 12.97 7.51
N GLY A 55 -20.83 11.69 7.63
CA GLY A 55 -22.21 11.24 7.53
C GLY A 55 -23.13 11.69 8.67
N ARG A 56 -22.61 12.31 9.73
CA ARG A 56 -23.41 12.90 10.82
C ARG A 56 -23.87 14.32 10.55
N PHE A 57 -23.34 14.96 9.50
CA PHE A 57 -23.63 16.34 9.15
C PHE A 57 -24.52 16.41 7.91
N SER A 58 -25.35 17.46 7.83
CA SER A 58 -26.19 17.69 6.65
C SER A 58 -25.35 18.04 5.42
N GLU A 59 -25.95 17.89 4.24
CA GLU A 59 -25.37 18.42 3.00
C GLU A 59 -25.23 19.95 3.09
N GLY A 60 -24.08 20.47 2.64
CA GLY A 60 -23.73 21.90 2.76
C GLY A 60 -23.11 22.32 4.10
N ASP A 61 -23.07 21.45 5.11
CA ASP A 61 -22.37 21.77 6.36
C ASP A 61 -20.84 21.83 6.12
N ARG A 62 -20.20 22.93 6.54
CA ARG A 62 -18.75 23.10 6.48
C ARG A 62 -17.98 21.96 7.17
N TYR A 63 -18.54 21.40 8.25
CA TYR A 63 -17.92 20.30 8.99
C TYR A 63 -17.93 19.00 8.17
N ARG A 64 -18.97 18.78 7.37
CA ARG A 64 -18.99 17.71 6.38
C ARG A 64 -17.80 17.87 5.43
N GLY A 65 -17.68 19.03 4.76
CA GLY A 65 -16.58 19.31 3.83
C GLY A 65 -15.19 19.11 4.44
N HIS A 66 -14.99 19.54 5.69
CA HIS A 66 -13.75 19.31 6.43
C HIS A 66 -13.40 17.82 6.58
N HIS A 67 -14.37 17.00 6.97
CA HIS A 67 -14.15 15.55 7.10
C HIS A 67 -13.91 14.87 5.75
N TYR A 68 -14.51 15.31 4.64
CA TYR A 68 -14.20 14.77 3.30
C TYR A 68 -12.77 15.07 2.88
N PHE A 69 -12.31 16.29 3.15
CA PHE A 69 -10.92 16.66 2.92
C PHE A 69 -9.98 15.77 3.75
N LEU A 70 -10.25 15.60 5.03
CA LEU A 70 -9.44 14.73 5.89
C LEU A 70 -9.45 13.28 5.40
N THR A 71 -10.60 12.73 5.01
CA THR A 71 -10.66 11.39 4.42
C THR A 71 -9.78 11.30 3.17
N SER A 72 -9.89 12.25 2.25
CA SER A 72 -9.08 12.30 1.04
C SER A 72 -7.59 12.34 1.38
N TYR A 73 -7.18 13.20 2.33
CA TYR A 73 -5.81 13.28 2.82
C TYR A 73 -5.30 11.92 3.34
N PHE A 74 -6.09 11.25 4.19
CA PHE A 74 -5.69 9.97 4.77
C PHE A 74 -5.72 8.81 3.76
N ILE A 75 -6.56 8.86 2.72
CA ILE A 75 -6.50 7.90 1.60
C ILE A 75 -5.19 8.04 0.83
N ASN A 76 -4.77 9.27 0.52
CA ASN A 76 -3.48 9.51 -0.14
C ASN A 76 -2.31 9.00 0.72
N ALA A 77 -2.34 9.34 2.01
CA ALA A 77 -1.36 8.88 2.99
C ALA A 77 -1.30 7.34 3.06
N PHE A 78 -2.46 6.68 3.08
CA PHE A 78 -2.57 5.23 3.09
C PHE A 78 -1.86 4.60 1.89
N TYR A 79 -2.17 5.02 0.66
CA TYR A 79 -1.59 4.41 -0.53
C TYR A 79 -0.09 4.69 -0.68
N LEU A 80 0.38 5.87 -0.26
CA LEU A 80 1.81 6.19 -0.23
C LEU A 80 2.56 5.28 0.76
N MET A 81 1.97 4.99 1.91
CA MET A 81 2.59 4.18 2.95
C MET A 81 2.54 2.69 2.63
N LEU A 82 1.44 2.23 2.06
CA LEU A 82 1.27 0.85 1.58
C LEU A 82 2.30 0.55 0.49
N TRP A 83 2.37 1.40 -0.53
CA TRP A 83 3.33 1.22 -1.61
C TRP A 83 4.77 1.27 -1.09
N GLY A 84 5.08 2.27 -0.26
CA GLY A 84 6.40 2.39 0.32
C GLY A 84 6.77 1.21 1.22
N PHE A 85 5.81 0.57 1.87
CA PHE A 85 6.04 -0.65 2.65
C PHE A 85 6.50 -1.79 1.73
N LEU A 86 5.82 -1.99 0.60
CA LEU A 86 6.20 -2.98 -0.40
C LEU A 86 7.57 -2.68 -1.03
N ASP A 87 7.87 -1.42 -1.34
CA ASP A 87 9.20 -1.03 -1.82
C ASP A 87 10.28 -1.34 -0.76
N ASN A 88 10.01 -1.06 0.52
CA ASN A 88 10.92 -1.41 1.61
C ASN A 88 11.17 -2.93 1.70
N LEU A 89 10.16 -3.77 1.46
CA LEU A 89 10.34 -5.23 1.39
C LEU A 89 11.20 -5.65 0.19
N ALA A 90 11.00 -5.06 -0.98
CA ALA A 90 11.86 -5.31 -2.13
C ALA A 90 13.33 -4.93 -1.82
N TRP A 91 13.57 -3.82 -1.12
CA TRP A 91 14.91 -3.44 -0.66
C TRP A 91 15.49 -4.40 0.37
N ILE A 92 14.69 -4.89 1.32
CA ILE A 92 15.09 -5.94 2.27
C ILE A 92 15.62 -7.15 1.49
N LEU A 93 14.89 -7.63 0.48
CA LEU A 93 15.32 -8.74 -0.37
C LEU A 93 16.58 -8.41 -1.18
N ASN A 94 16.68 -7.19 -1.72
CA ASN A 94 17.87 -6.73 -2.43
C ASN A 94 19.12 -6.80 -1.54
N TYR A 95 19.06 -6.30 -0.31
CA TYR A 95 20.19 -6.35 0.60
C TYR A 95 20.47 -7.74 1.15
N PHE A 96 19.42 -8.52 1.42
CA PHE A 96 19.55 -9.88 1.91
C PHE A 96 20.28 -10.76 0.90
N TYR A 97 19.81 -10.80 -0.35
CA TYR A 97 20.39 -11.61 -1.43
C TYR A 97 21.51 -10.93 -2.22
N ASN A 98 21.82 -9.66 -1.93
CA ASN A 98 22.80 -8.86 -2.67
C ASN A 98 22.48 -8.77 -4.18
N LEU A 99 21.23 -8.45 -4.53
CA LEU A 99 20.75 -8.44 -5.92
C LEU A 99 21.35 -7.32 -6.80
N GLY A 100 22.14 -6.42 -6.21
CA GLY A 100 22.93 -5.41 -6.94
C GLY A 100 22.20 -4.11 -7.28
N PHE A 101 20.96 -3.89 -6.81
CA PHE A 101 20.26 -2.61 -6.97
C PHE A 101 20.82 -1.56 -5.99
N ARG A 102 20.94 -0.30 -6.44
CA ARG A 102 21.54 0.82 -5.69
C ARG A 102 20.55 1.96 -5.48
N GLU A 103 20.65 2.66 -4.35
CA GLU A 103 19.71 3.73 -3.98
C GLU A 103 19.90 5.03 -4.79
N THR A 104 21.07 5.24 -5.40
CA THR A 104 21.50 6.52 -5.99
C THR A 104 21.18 6.68 -7.47
N ASP A 105 20.83 5.59 -8.16
CA ASP A 105 20.74 5.59 -9.63
C ASP A 105 19.30 5.32 -10.11
N LYS A 106 19.10 5.30 -11.43
CA LYS A 106 17.85 4.82 -12.06
C LYS A 106 17.43 3.42 -11.57
N SER A 107 18.35 2.65 -10.99
CA SER A 107 18.09 1.34 -10.39
C SER A 107 17.19 1.41 -9.15
N ARG A 108 17.08 2.57 -8.49
CA ARG A 108 16.17 2.73 -7.35
C ARG A 108 14.71 2.44 -7.71
N VAL A 109 14.27 2.94 -8.86
CA VAL A 109 12.91 2.71 -9.39
C VAL A 109 12.73 1.28 -9.89
N GLN A 110 13.83 0.55 -10.11
CA GLN A 110 13.80 -0.84 -10.56
C GLN A 110 13.68 -1.84 -9.41
N CYS A 111 13.96 -1.45 -8.17
CA CYS A 111 13.85 -2.32 -6.99
C CYS A 111 12.40 -2.36 -6.46
N THR A 112 11.53 -3.06 -7.18
CA THR A 112 10.11 -3.20 -6.84
C THR A 112 9.55 -4.53 -7.37
N PHE A 113 8.50 -5.06 -6.76
CA PHE A 113 7.89 -6.34 -7.12
C PHE A 113 7.29 -6.38 -8.54
N ILE A 114 6.95 -5.23 -9.13
CA ILE A 114 6.45 -5.16 -10.51
C ILE A 114 7.59 -5.27 -11.54
N ASN A 115 8.82 -4.92 -11.16
CA ASN A 115 9.89 -4.80 -12.13
C ASN A 115 10.43 -6.17 -12.58
N LYS A 116 10.38 -6.44 -13.90
CA LYS A 116 10.86 -7.70 -14.50
C LYS A 116 12.33 -7.99 -14.19
N ARG A 117 13.19 -6.97 -14.16
CA ARG A 117 14.62 -7.15 -13.83
C ARG A 117 14.79 -7.59 -12.39
N PHE A 118 14.12 -6.94 -11.44
CA PHE A 118 14.15 -7.33 -10.03
C PHE A 118 13.70 -8.78 -9.84
N LYS A 119 12.57 -9.16 -10.43
CA LYS A 119 12.07 -10.55 -10.38
C LYS A 119 13.05 -11.55 -10.99
N LYS A 120 13.69 -11.21 -12.11
CA LYS A 120 14.73 -12.07 -12.73
C LYS A 120 15.90 -12.33 -11.80
N PHE A 121 16.42 -11.30 -11.12
CA PHE A 121 17.52 -11.50 -10.16
C PHE A 121 17.05 -12.29 -8.94
N LEU A 122 15.88 -11.97 -8.39
CA LEU A 122 15.34 -12.67 -7.22
C LEU A 122 15.04 -14.16 -7.49
N PHE A 123 14.61 -14.51 -8.71
CA PHE A 123 14.40 -15.90 -9.15
C PHE A 123 15.64 -16.77 -9.02
N GLN A 124 16.84 -16.19 -9.17
CA GLN A 124 18.10 -16.92 -9.04
C GLN A 124 18.42 -17.31 -7.57
N HIS A 125 17.70 -16.74 -6.59
CA HIS A 125 17.97 -16.94 -5.17
C HIS A 125 16.85 -17.66 -4.42
N ASN A 126 15.59 -17.39 -4.76
CA ASN A 126 14.46 -17.99 -4.05
C ASN A 126 13.24 -18.12 -4.97
N LEU A 127 12.88 -19.36 -5.31
CA LEU A 127 11.74 -19.64 -6.18
C LEU A 127 10.40 -19.42 -5.45
N ASN A 128 10.34 -19.72 -4.16
CA ASN A 128 9.10 -19.60 -3.38
C ASN A 128 8.64 -18.14 -3.27
N ILE A 129 9.56 -17.21 -3.09
CA ILE A 129 9.23 -15.78 -3.06
C ILE A 129 8.80 -15.26 -4.44
N ILE A 130 9.35 -15.80 -5.53
CA ILE A 130 8.89 -15.47 -6.88
C ILE A 130 7.48 -16.01 -7.12
N ASN A 131 7.23 -17.27 -6.76
CA ASN A 131 5.89 -17.85 -6.88
C ASN A 131 4.86 -17.04 -6.09
N LEU A 132 5.24 -16.50 -4.91
CA LEU A 132 4.39 -15.59 -4.15
C LEU A 132 4.14 -14.27 -4.90
N ILE A 133 5.19 -13.62 -5.42
CA ILE A 133 5.07 -12.33 -6.11
C ILE A 133 4.28 -12.46 -7.43
N GLU A 134 4.44 -13.58 -8.13
CA GLU A 134 3.81 -13.84 -9.44
C GLU A 134 2.45 -14.55 -9.34
N ASP A 135 2.00 -14.91 -8.13
CA ASP A 135 0.61 -15.29 -7.89
C ASP A 135 -0.30 -14.21 -8.48
N LYS A 136 -1.26 -14.64 -9.32
CA LYS A 136 -2.16 -13.76 -10.07
C LYS A 136 -2.83 -12.73 -9.15
N LYS A 137 -3.25 -13.15 -7.95
CA LYS A 137 -3.90 -12.28 -6.97
C LYS A 137 -3.00 -11.11 -6.57
N PHE A 138 -1.74 -11.38 -6.24
CA PHE A 138 -0.82 -10.32 -5.82
C PHE A 138 -0.32 -9.50 -6.99
N THR A 139 -0.13 -10.10 -8.17
CA THR A 139 0.21 -9.36 -9.39
C THR A 139 -0.87 -8.35 -9.76
N ASP A 140 -2.14 -8.78 -9.78
CA ASP A 140 -3.28 -7.90 -10.09
C ASP A 140 -3.44 -6.82 -9.02
N TRP A 141 -3.21 -7.17 -7.74
CA TRP A 141 -3.19 -6.21 -6.65
C TRP A 141 -2.08 -5.16 -6.78
N PHE A 142 -0.84 -5.55 -7.11
CA PHE A 142 0.26 -4.60 -7.32
C PHE A 142 -0.05 -3.63 -8.46
N LYS A 143 -0.62 -4.12 -9.57
CA LYS A 143 -1.08 -3.25 -10.67
C LYS A 143 -2.15 -2.27 -10.21
N SER A 144 -3.15 -2.75 -9.48
CA SER A 144 -4.21 -1.91 -8.91
C SER A 144 -3.64 -0.82 -7.99
N LEU A 145 -2.72 -1.18 -7.10
CA LEU A 145 -2.05 -0.22 -6.22
C LEU A 145 -1.22 0.82 -6.98
N SER A 146 -0.56 0.41 -8.06
CA SER A 146 0.21 1.32 -8.91
C SER A 146 -0.68 2.42 -9.49
N ILE A 147 -1.87 2.05 -9.96
CA ILE A 147 -2.87 2.98 -10.50
C ILE A 147 -3.39 3.90 -9.40
N LYS A 148 -3.81 3.34 -8.25
CA LYS A 148 -4.34 4.12 -7.12
C LYS A 148 -3.32 5.11 -6.55
N ARG A 149 -2.03 4.75 -6.53
CA ARG A 149 -0.94 5.63 -6.07
C ARG A 149 -0.59 6.69 -7.11
N HIS A 150 -0.89 6.47 -8.38
CA HIS A 150 -0.39 7.30 -9.48
C HIS A 150 -0.70 8.79 -9.28
N PRO A 151 -1.95 9.22 -8.97
CA PRO A 151 -2.24 10.63 -8.73
C PRO A 151 -1.39 11.22 -7.58
N ALA A 152 -1.38 10.53 -6.42
CA ALA A 152 -0.63 10.98 -5.24
C ALA A 152 0.88 11.12 -5.53
N ALA A 153 1.44 10.25 -6.38
CA ALA A 153 2.84 10.31 -6.79
C ALA A 153 3.13 11.48 -7.76
N HIS A 154 2.15 11.91 -8.54
CA HIS A 154 2.21 13.07 -9.43
C HIS A 154 1.77 14.39 -8.77
N ARG A 155 1.60 14.40 -7.44
CA ARG A 155 1.12 15.55 -6.64
C ARG A 155 -0.32 15.96 -6.95
N GLU A 156 -1.11 15.04 -7.50
CA GLU A 156 -2.55 15.19 -7.67
C GLU A 156 -3.24 14.44 -6.53
N PRO A 157 -3.81 15.15 -5.54
CA PRO A 157 -4.43 14.46 -4.42
C PRO A 157 -5.64 13.67 -4.92
N ILE A 158 -5.74 12.43 -4.46
CA ILE A 158 -6.96 11.64 -4.58
C ILE A 158 -8.05 12.34 -3.76
N PHE A 159 -9.07 12.87 -4.43
CA PHE A 159 -10.24 13.46 -3.78
C PHE A 159 -11.44 12.53 -3.90
N LEU A 160 -12.25 12.52 -2.85
CA LEU A 160 -13.57 11.92 -2.90
C LEU A 160 -14.48 12.72 -3.84
N SER A 161 -15.23 11.99 -4.65
CA SER A 161 -16.18 12.53 -5.61
C SER A 161 -17.57 11.96 -5.35
N GLN A 162 -18.57 12.78 -5.61
CA GLN A 162 -19.98 12.35 -5.65
C GLN A 162 -20.27 11.64 -6.96
N LEU A 163 -20.94 10.50 -6.85
CA LEU A 163 -21.54 9.77 -7.96
C LEU A 163 -23.04 9.99 -7.88
N LEU A 164 -23.60 10.60 -8.92
CA LEU A 164 -25.03 10.89 -9.04
C LEU A 164 -25.65 10.00 -10.11
N ASP A 165 -26.90 9.61 -9.92
CA ASP A 165 -27.70 9.00 -10.96
C ASP A 165 -27.98 10.03 -12.06
N LYS A 166 -27.69 9.68 -13.32
CA LYS A 166 -27.76 10.62 -14.45
C LYS A 166 -29.17 11.12 -14.79
N ASN A 167 -30.21 10.36 -14.41
CA ASN A 167 -31.59 10.66 -14.79
C ASN A 167 -32.31 11.42 -13.66
N THR A 168 -31.99 11.08 -12.42
CA THR A 168 -32.68 11.58 -11.22
C THR A 168 -31.85 12.58 -10.42
N PHE A 169 -30.55 12.70 -10.72
CA PHE A 169 -29.55 13.45 -9.95
C PHE A 169 -29.45 13.02 -8.47
N GLN A 170 -29.98 11.85 -8.12
CA GLN A 170 -29.89 11.32 -6.76
C GLN A 170 -28.47 10.84 -6.46
N LEU A 171 -28.00 11.10 -5.24
CA LEU A 171 -26.69 10.66 -4.77
C LEU A 171 -26.65 9.13 -4.64
N ILE A 172 -25.78 8.49 -5.43
CA ILE A 172 -25.50 7.05 -5.34
C ILE A 172 -24.42 6.80 -4.29
N SER A 173 -23.33 7.58 -4.33
CA SER A 173 -22.23 7.49 -3.38
C SER A 173 -21.44 8.79 -3.37
N ASP A 174 -20.77 9.09 -2.27
CA ASP A 174 -19.90 10.25 -2.10
C ASP A 174 -18.49 9.85 -1.66
N ARG A 175 -18.16 8.57 -1.82
CA ARG A 175 -16.89 7.96 -1.41
C ARG A 175 -16.08 7.45 -2.61
N ILE A 176 -16.46 7.90 -3.80
CA ILE A 176 -15.89 7.39 -5.04
C ILE A 176 -14.62 8.15 -5.34
N VAL A 177 -13.60 7.42 -5.77
CA VAL A 177 -12.42 7.99 -6.40
C VAL A 177 -12.43 7.59 -7.86
N VAL A 178 -12.11 8.57 -8.70
CA VAL A 178 -11.87 8.38 -10.13
C VAL A 178 -10.36 8.30 -10.34
N VAL A 179 -9.91 7.20 -10.91
CA VAL A 179 -8.53 7.04 -11.39
C VAL A 179 -8.56 6.78 -12.88
N GLU A 180 -7.56 7.27 -13.59
CA GLU A 180 -7.40 7.06 -15.02
C GLU A 180 -6.16 6.21 -15.26
N ASP A 181 -6.28 5.18 -16.09
CA ASP A 181 -5.17 4.39 -16.58
C ASP A 181 -5.26 4.21 -18.11
N GLU A 182 -4.38 3.39 -18.67
CA GLU A 182 -4.32 3.13 -20.12
C GLU A 182 -5.63 2.51 -20.68
N GLU A 183 -6.46 1.89 -19.83
CA GLU A 183 -7.75 1.30 -20.20
C GLU A 183 -8.92 2.27 -19.99
N GLY A 184 -8.67 3.46 -19.44
CA GLY A 184 -9.61 4.55 -19.26
C GLY A 184 -9.92 4.87 -17.79
N LYS A 185 -11.07 5.51 -17.55
CA LYS A 185 -11.49 5.94 -16.21
C LYS A 185 -12.10 4.78 -15.44
N LYS A 186 -11.54 4.53 -14.26
CA LYS A 186 -12.01 3.54 -13.29
C LYS A 186 -12.54 4.23 -12.04
N LEU A 187 -13.67 3.74 -11.56
CA LEU A 187 -14.30 4.19 -10.32
C LEU A 187 -14.06 3.14 -9.25
N PHE A 188 -13.72 3.57 -8.03
CA PHE A 188 -13.71 2.66 -6.89
C PHE A 188 -14.17 3.35 -5.62
N ASP A 189 -14.81 2.58 -4.73
CA ASP A 189 -15.14 3.02 -3.38
C ASP A 189 -13.86 3.08 -2.56
N ALA A 190 -13.33 4.30 -2.36
CA ALA A 190 -12.00 4.45 -1.82
C ALA A 190 -11.87 3.95 -0.39
N VAL A 191 -12.94 4.05 0.40
CA VAL A 191 -12.94 3.71 1.82
C VAL A 191 -13.02 2.19 2.00
N ASN A 192 -13.92 1.54 1.27
CA ASN A 192 -14.06 0.08 1.32
C ASN A 192 -12.85 -0.63 0.72
N HIS A 193 -12.19 -0.02 -0.28
CA HIS A 193 -10.96 -0.57 -0.84
C HIS A 193 -9.77 -0.54 0.15
N LEU A 194 -9.71 0.37 1.11
CA LEU A 194 -8.60 0.39 2.08
C LEU A 194 -8.57 -0.91 2.92
N GLU A 195 -9.74 -1.38 3.35
CA GLU A 195 -9.86 -2.63 4.12
C GLU A 195 -9.46 -3.84 3.28
N TYR A 196 -9.92 -3.88 2.02
CA TYR A 196 -9.49 -4.89 1.07
C TYR A 196 -7.96 -4.88 0.92
N ASP A 197 -7.35 -3.73 0.65
CA ASP A 197 -5.91 -3.60 0.42
C ASP A 197 -5.09 -3.96 1.69
N LEU A 198 -5.58 -3.63 2.88
CA LEU A 198 -4.97 -4.09 4.14
C LEU A 198 -5.05 -5.60 4.32
N LYS A 199 -6.18 -6.22 3.98
CA LYS A 199 -6.34 -7.67 4.05
C LYS A 199 -5.39 -8.37 3.10
N ILE A 200 -5.29 -7.90 1.85
CA ILE A 200 -4.35 -8.46 0.87
C ILE A 200 -2.90 -8.27 1.33
N LEU A 201 -2.55 -7.13 1.93
CA LEU A 201 -1.23 -6.93 2.54
C LEU A 201 -0.96 -7.96 3.66
N SER A 202 -1.92 -8.18 4.55
CA SER A 202 -1.79 -9.17 5.62
C SER A 202 -1.55 -10.56 5.06
N GLU A 203 -2.36 -10.98 4.08
CA GLU A 203 -2.20 -12.28 3.43
C GLU A 203 -0.84 -12.41 2.69
N PHE A 204 -0.40 -11.35 2.01
CA PHE A 204 0.92 -11.32 1.38
C PHE A 204 2.02 -11.50 2.42
N MET A 205 1.94 -10.76 3.52
CA MET A 205 2.93 -10.83 4.60
C MET A 205 2.88 -12.16 5.35
N ASP A 206 1.73 -12.79 5.52
CA ASP A 206 1.59 -14.11 6.11
C ASP A 206 2.32 -15.15 5.27
N LYS A 207 2.08 -15.17 3.95
CA LYS A 207 2.81 -16.04 3.03
C LYS A 207 4.30 -15.71 2.98
N PHE A 208 4.66 -14.42 3.03
CA PHE A 208 6.06 -13.99 3.11
C PHE A 208 6.72 -14.53 4.38
N CYS A 209 6.05 -14.45 5.53
CA CYS A 209 6.55 -15.00 6.79
C CYS A 209 6.77 -16.51 6.69
N LEU A 210 5.85 -17.27 6.10
CA LEU A 210 5.98 -18.73 5.94
C LEU A 210 7.18 -19.16 5.08
N ILE A 211 7.69 -18.28 4.22
CA ILE A 211 8.86 -18.57 3.38
C ILE A 211 10.18 -18.44 4.18
N TYR A 212 10.19 -17.63 5.24
CA TYR A 212 11.41 -17.22 5.97
C TYR A 212 11.38 -17.48 7.47
N GLY A 213 10.24 -17.86 8.03
CA GLY A 213 10.04 -18.23 9.44
C GLY A 213 9.86 -19.73 9.58
#